data_AF-A0A378PXF3-F1
#
_entry.id   AF-A0A378PXF3-F1
#
_cell.length_a   1.000
_cell.length_b   1.000
_cell.length_c   1.000
_cell.angle_alpha   90.00
_cell.angle_beta   90.00
_cell.angle_gamma   90.00
#
_symmetry.space_group_name_H-M   'P 1'
#
loop_
_entity.id
_entity.type
_entity.pdbx_description
1 polymer ?
#
loop_
_entity_poly.entity_id
_entity_poly.type
_entity_poly.pdbx_seq_one_letter_code
_entity_poly.pdbx_strand_id
1 'polypeptide(L)'
;MQGVMTEREALYFPTTQKFYLGGSIGSGYYAKQGENAEYEFFSSGTNEIGSGQFKDVMGIDMPYGLIRRKSDNAICATSMTGGASVCRNDLQFEKKNWISAGSSNFQQTLLYNGKVGNKINIAYREFSSDLARPAFNNDVEYDLSESNQIGYKGALLEVIEANNQMIKYKVIKNFNQ
;
A
#
# COMPACT_ATOMS: atom_id res chain seq x y z
N MET A 1 -13.09 -4.60 4.50
CA MET A 1 -11.90 -4.54 3.64
C MET A 1 -12.36 -4.61 2.20
N GLN A 2 -12.30 -3.51 1.45
CA GLN A 2 -12.22 -3.60 0.01
C GLN A 2 -10.79 -3.18 -0.32
N GLY A 3 -9.95 -4.18 -0.64
CA GLY A 3 -8.64 -3.89 -1.18
C GLY A 3 -8.87 -3.18 -2.51
N VAL A 4 -8.38 -1.95 -2.62
CA VAL A 4 -8.32 -1.27 -3.90
C VAL A 4 -7.36 -2.09 -4.75
N MET A 5 -7.91 -2.79 -5.74
CA MET A 5 -7.11 -3.51 -6.72
C MET A 5 -6.53 -2.46 -7.65
N THR A 6 -5.21 -2.35 -7.66
CA THR A 6 -4.49 -1.44 -8.55
C THR A 6 -3.85 -2.27 -9.65
N GLU A 7 -4.22 -2.00 -10.90
CA GLU A 7 -3.52 -2.55 -12.05
C GLU A 7 -2.41 -1.60 -12.48
N ARG A 8 -1.20 -2.12 -12.66
CA ARG A 8 -0.03 -1.34 -13.09
C ARG A 8 0.90 -2.16 -13.96
N GLU A 9 1.55 -1.53 -14.93
CA GLU A 9 2.64 -2.17 -15.66
C GLU A 9 3.78 -2.57 -14.70
N ALA A 10 4.36 -3.74 -14.90
CA ALA A 10 5.45 -4.26 -14.08
C ALA A 10 6.43 -5.11 -14.90
N LEU A 11 7.66 -5.24 -14.39
CA LEU A 11 8.55 -6.32 -14.78
C LEU A 11 8.27 -7.54 -13.92
N TYR A 12 8.12 -8.69 -14.55
CA TYR A 12 7.99 -9.98 -13.90
C TYR A 12 9.26 -10.79 -14.11
N PHE A 13 9.91 -11.17 -13.01
CA PHE A 13 11.04 -12.08 -13.00
C PHE A 13 10.54 -13.47 -12.56
N PRO A 14 10.55 -14.49 -13.43
CA PRO A 14 10.02 -15.82 -13.09
C PRO A 14 10.88 -16.55 -12.04
N THR A 15 12.18 -16.24 -12.01
CA THR A 15 13.15 -16.83 -11.08
C THR A 15 14.08 -15.76 -10.52
N THR A 16 14.58 -16.01 -9.31
CA THR A 16 15.60 -15.17 -8.69
C THR A 16 16.90 -15.23 -9.49
N GLN A 17 17.44 -14.08 -9.86
CA GLN A 17 18.62 -13.98 -10.72
C GLN A 17 19.70 -13.10 -10.08
N LYS A 18 20.96 -13.49 -10.29
CA LYS A 18 22.12 -12.73 -9.81
C LYS A 18 22.33 -11.48 -10.67
N PHE A 19 22.47 -10.33 -10.03
CA PHE A 19 22.56 -9.05 -10.73
C PHE A 19 23.99 -8.48 -10.76
N TYR A 20 24.51 -7.99 -9.64
CA TYR A 20 25.85 -7.41 -9.58
C TYR A 20 26.47 -7.54 -8.20
N LEU A 21 27.78 -7.76 -8.15
CA LEU A 21 28.59 -7.92 -6.94
C LEU A 21 28.03 -8.94 -5.91
N GLY A 22 27.21 -9.89 -6.36
CA GLY A 22 26.53 -10.86 -5.49
C GLY A 22 25.10 -10.50 -5.08
N GLY A 23 24.61 -9.30 -5.42
CA GLY A 23 23.20 -8.93 -5.28
C GLY A 23 22.27 -9.75 -6.18
N SER A 24 20.99 -9.74 -5.85
CA SER A 24 19.97 -10.56 -6.50
C SER A 24 18.67 -9.81 -6.76
N ILE A 25 18.06 -10.09 -7.90
CA ILE A 25 16.68 -9.71 -8.19
C ILE A 25 15.84 -10.93 -7.87
N GLY A 26 15.05 -10.87 -6.80
CA GLY A 26 14.13 -11.93 -6.41
C GLY A 26 13.03 -12.15 -7.45
N SER A 27 12.54 -13.38 -7.56
CA SER A 27 11.36 -13.68 -8.38
C SER A 27 10.15 -12.85 -7.93
N GLY A 28 9.35 -12.39 -8.88
CA GLY A 28 8.13 -11.63 -8.61
C GLY A 28 7.99 -10.39 -9.50
N TYR A 29 7.03 -9.55 -9.14
CA TYR A 29 6.69 -8.33 -9.87
C TYR A 29 7.40 -7.09 -9.30
N TYR A 30 7.81 -6.20 -10.19
CA TYR A 30 8.40 -4.89 -9.88
C TYR A 30 7.62 -3.83 -10.65
N ALA A 31 6.87 -2.99 -9.91
CA ALA A 31 5.91 -2.07 -10.49
C ALA A 31 6.58 -0.84 -11.13
N LYS A 32 6.12 -0.45 -12.32
CA LYS A 32 6.57 0.76 -13.02
C LYS A 32 6.23 1.99 -12.18
N GLN A 33 7.24 2.82 -11.93
CA GLN A 33 7.14 4.06 -11.16
C GLN A 33 7.08 5.29 -12.09
N GLY A 34 7.63 5.16 -13.29
CA GLY A 34 7.66 6.24 -14.27
C GLY A 34 8.56 5.88 -15.45
N GLU A 35 8.74 6.84 -16.34
CA GLU A 35 9.65 6.73 -17.47
C GLU A 35 10.12 8.10 -17.95
N ASN A 36 11.24 8.11 -18.66
CA ASN A 36 11.69 9.25 -19.46
C ASN A 36 11.99 8.78 -20.89
N ALA A 37 12.67 9.63 -21.67
CA ALA A 37 13.00 9.32 -23.06
C ALA A 37 13.89 8.06 -23.23
N GLU A 38 14.74 7.76 -22.26
CA GLU A 38 15.76 6.71 -22.36
C GLU A 38 15.45 5.49 -21.47
N TYR A 39 14.74 5.69 -20.36
CA TYR A 39 14.62 4.73 -19.27
C TYR A 39 13.16 4.55 -18.81
N GLU A 40 12.83 3.33 -18.40
CA GLU A 40 11.66 3.03 -17.57
C GLU A 40 12.13 2.69 -16.15
N PHE A 41 11.49 3.27 -15.14
CA PHE A 41 11.84 3.10 -13.73
C PHE A 41 10.83 2.15 -13.07
N PHE A 42 11.32 1.22 -12.27
CA PHE A 42 10.55 0.22 -11.55
C PHE A 42 10.93 0.18 -10.07
N SER A 43 10.05 -0.29 -9.20
CA SER A 43 10.33 -0.41 -7.77
C SER A 43 11.51 -1.35 -7.49
N SER A 44 12.11 -1.27 -6.30
CA SER A 44 13.06 -2.28 -5.78
C SER A 44 12.34 -3.46 -5.08
N GLY A 45 11.01 -3.45 -5.11
CA GLY A 45 10.16 -4.34 -4.33
C GLY A 45 9.14 -3.53 -3.53
N THR A 46 8.06 -4.18 -3.14
CA THR A 46 6.95 -3.62 -2.37
C THR A 46 6.45 -4.68 -1.38
N ASN A 47 5.63 -4.28 -0.42
CA ASN A 47 4.97 -5.22 0.49
C ASN A 47 3.71 -5.86 -0.13
N GLU A 48 3.48 -5.68 -1.42
CA GLU A 48 2.30 -6.18 -2.10
C GLU A 48 2.47 -7.65 -2.50
N ILE A 49 1.36 -8.39 -2.53
CA ILE A 49 1.36 -9.83 -2.79
C ILE A 49 1.92 -10.11 -4.20
N GLY A 50 2.97 -10.92 -4.27
CA GLY A 50 3.65 -11.28 -5.51
C GLY A 50 4.79 -10.33 -5.90
N SER A 51 5.06 -9.28 -5.11
CA SER A 51 6.22 -8.43 -5.32
C SER A 51 7.53 -9.22 -5.19
N GLY A 52 8.48 -8.96 -6.08
CA GLY A 52 9.88 -9.36 -5.87
C GLY A 52 10.58 -8.42 -4.88
N GLN A 53 11.82 -8.76 -4.51
CA GLN A 53 12.73 -7.90 -3.75
C GLN A 53 14.10 -7.84 -4.45
N PHE A 54 14.58 -6.63 -4.68
CA PHE A 54 15.91 -6.37 -5.22
C PHE A 54 16.88 -6.14 -4.07
N LYS A 55 17.84 -7.05 -3.89
CA LYS A 55 18.75 -7.08 -2.73
C LYS A 55 20.20 -6.95 -3.14
N ASP A 56 20.99 -6.31 -2.28
CA ASP A 56 22.44 -6.26 -2.40
C ASP A 56 23.10 -7.58 -1.96
N VAL A 57 24.44 -7.61 -1.95
CA VAL A 57 25.24 -8.79 -1.56
C VAL A 57 25.09 -9.18 -0.08
N MET A 58 24.69 -8.22 0.77
CA MET A 58 24.44 -8.46 2.19
C MET A 58 22.99 -8.86 2.46
N GLY A 59 22.15 -8.97 1.42
CA GLY A 59 20.73 -9.30 1.52
C GLY A 59 19.86 -8.13 1.97
N ILE A 60 20.38 -6.90 1.91
CA ILE A 60 19.66 -5.67 2.24
C ILE A 60 18.88 -5.22 1.00
N ASP A 61 17.63 -4.78 1.20
CA ASP A 61 16.81 -4.25 0.12
C ASP A 61 17.46 -2.98 -0.46
N MET A 62 17.66 -2.97 -1.78
CA MET A 62 18.28 -1.85 -2.47
C MET A 62 17.35 -0.63 -2.37
N PRO A 63 17.84 0.52 -1.88
CA PRO A 63 17.01 1.71 -1.66
C PRO A 63 16.55 2.34 -2.98
N TYR A 64 17.21 2.01 -4.09
CA TYR A 64 16.86 2.50 -5.41
C TYR A 64 16.40 1.35 -6.31
N GLY A 65 15.39 1.64 -7.13
CA GLY A 65 14.70 0.66 -7.96
C GLY A 65 15.50 0.13 -9.15
N LEU A 66 14.83 -0.69 -9.94
CA LEU A 66 15.34 -1.20 -11.21
C LEU A 66 15.05 -0.21 -12.34
N ILE A 67 15.98 -0.10 -13.29
CA ILE A 67 15.82 0.69 -14.51
C ILE A 67 15.84 -0.27 -15.69
N ARG A 68 14.88 -0.15 -16.62
CA ARG A 68 15.01 -0.75 -17.95
C ARG A 68 15.44 0.31 -18.94
N ARG A 69 16.57 0.10 -19.61
CA ARG A 69 16.99 0.94 -20.72
C ARG A 69 16.22 0.57 -21.98
N LYS A 70 15.61 1.57 -22.63
CA LYS A 70 14.71 1.35 -23.78
C LYS A 70 15.45 0.88 -25.03
N SER A 71 16.72 1.25 -25.20
CA SER A 71 17.51 0.96 -26.42
C SER A 71 17.84 -0.51 -26.62
N ASP A 72 18.11 -1.25 -25.54
CA ASP A 72 18.63 -2.62 -25.60
C ASP A 72 17.99 -3.56 -24.56
N ASN A 73 16.92 -3.13 -23.89
CA ASN A 73 16.25 -3.86 -22.82
C ASN A 73 17.15 -4.20 -21.61
N ALA A 74 18.28 -3.51 -21.44
CA ALA A 74 19.14 -3.70 -20.29
C ALA A 74 18.39 -3.44 -18.98
N ILE A 75 18.56 -4.32 -18.00
CA ILE A 75 18.15 -4.04 -16.63
C ILE A 75 19.34 -3.46 -15.89
N CYS A 76 19.17 -2.28 -15.33
CA CYS A 76 20.19 -1.52 -14.64
C CYS A 76 19.79 -1.24 -13.19
N ALA A 77 20.77 -1.13 -12.30
CA ALA A 77 20.54 -0.53 -10.99
C ALA A 77 20.49 1.00 -11.12
N THR A 78 19.60 1.64 -10.38
CA THR A 78 19.55 3.10 -10.28
C THR A 78 20.77 3.63 -9.52
N SER A 79 21.44 4.64 -10.08
CA SER A 79 22.55 5.35 -9.43
C SER A 79 22.02 6.35 -8.39
N MET A 80 22.91 6.83 -7.52
CA MET A 80 22.58 7.90 -6.56
C MET A 80 22.12 9.21 -7.23
N THR A 81 22.43 9.41 -8.51
CA THR A 81 22.02 10.57 -9.30
C THR A 81 20.74 10.34 -10.11
N GLY A 82 20.07 9.19 -9.94
CA GLY A 82 18.84 8.84 -10.64
C GLY A 82 19.03 8.32 -12.08
N GLY A 83 20.27 8.03 -12.48
CA GLY A 83 20.61 7.45 -13.79
C GLY A 83 20.78 5.94 -13.74
N ALA A 84 20.99 5.31 -14.90
CA ALA A 84 21.41 3.91 -14.96
C ALA A 84 22.88 3.77 -14.53
N SER A 85 23.16 2.79 -13.67
CA SER A 85 24.52 2.43 -13.29
C SER A 85 24.92 1.08 -13.90
N VAL A 86 25.05 0.04 -13.09
CA VAL A 86 25.40 -1.29 -13.54
C VAL A 86 24.24 -1.91 -14.28
N CYS A 87 24.47 -2.32 -15.53
CA CYS A 87 23.47 -2.87 -16.43
C CYS A 87 23.78 -4.32 -16.81
N ARG A 88 22.74 -5.13 -16.99
CA ARG A 88 22.78 -6.53 -17.43
C ARG A 88 21.75 -6.76 -18.53
N ASN A 89 22.17 -7.45 -19.60
CA ASN A 89 21.34 -7.75 -20.78
C ASN A 89 20.90 -9.22 -20.84
N ASP A 90 21.42 -10.05 -19.96
CA ASP A 90 21.20 -11.50 -19.92
C ASP A 90 20.15 -11.94 -18.89
N LEU A 91 19.44 -10.97 -18.29
CA LEU A 91 18.35 -11.25 -17.36
C LEU A 91 17.07 -11.66 -18.08
N GLN A 92 16.42 -12.67 -17.55
CA GLN A 92 15.14 -13.18 -18.04
C GLN A 92 14.00 -12.48 -17.29
N PHE A 93 13.18 -11.71 -18.02
CA PHE A 93 12.03 -11.03 -17.46
C PHE A 93 10.95 -10.83 -18.53
N GLU A 94 9.73 -10.56 -18.09
CA GLU A 94 8.58 -10.25 -18.95
C GLU A 94 7.94 -8.94 -18.51
N LYS A 95 7.47 -8.12 -19.46
CA LYS A 95 6.57 -7.00 -19.12
C LYS A 95 5.15 -7.54 -18.97
N LYS A 96 4.52 -7.30 -17.83
CA LYS A 96 3.15 -7.73 -17.52
C LYS A 96 2.37 -6.61 -16.84
N ASN A 97 1.07 -6.60 -17.05
CA ASN A 97 0.18 -5.90 -16.14
C ASN A 97 0.09 -6.71 -14.85
N TRP A 98 0.39 -6.07 -13.74
CA TRP A 98 0.29 -6.65 -12.42
C TRP A 98 -0.90 -6.03 -11.71
N ILE A 99 -1.88 -6.86 -11.43
CA ILE A 99 -3.01 -6.52 -10.58
C ILE A 99 -2.60 -6.92 -9.17
N SER A 100 -2.29 -5.93 -8.35
CA SER A 100 -2.03 -6.14 -6.94
C SER A 100 -3.17 -5.56 -6.12
N ALA A 101 -3.59 -6.30 -5.10
CA ALA A 101 -4.30 -5.66 -3.99
C ALA A 101 -3.26 -4.72 -3.38
N GLY A 102 -3.37 -3.42 -3.67
CA GLY A 102 -2.46 -2.44 -3.12
C GLY A 102 -2.48 -2.60 -1.61
N SER A 103 -1.31 -2.64 -0.99
CA SER A 103 -1.21 -2.37 0.44
C SER A 103 -1.49 -0.88 0.63
N SER A 104 -2.72 -0.43 0.37
CA SER A 104 -3.23 0.81 0.97
C SER A 104 -3.33 0.51 2.45
N ASN A 105 -2.19 0.50 3.12
CA ASN A 105 -2.09 0.19 4.53
C ASN A 105 -2.70 1.29 5.38
N PHE A 106 -3.31 2.31 4.75
CA PHE A 106 -4.20 3.25 5.38
C PHE A 106 -5.52 2.57 5.72
N GLN A 107 -5.65 2.15 6.97
CA GLN A 107 -6.89 1.61 7.52
C GLN A 107 -7.54 2.63 8.45
N GLN A 108 -8.81 2.91 8.21
CA GLN A 108 -9.65 3.74 9.07
C GLN A 108 -10.66 2.84 9.79
N THR A 109 -10.76 2.97 11.11
CA THR A 109 -11.65 2.15 11.94
C THR A 109 -12.43 3.05 12.90
N LEU A 110 -13.76 2.88 12.95
CA LEU A 110 -14.58 3.33 14.08
C LEU A 110 -14.80 2.16 15.02
N LEU A 111 -14.44 2.31 16.29
CA LEU A 111 -14.63 1.33 17.35
C LEU A 111 -15.75 1.83 18.25
N TYR A 112 -16.72 0.96 18.50
CA TYR A 112 -17.81 1.23 19.41
C TYR A 112 -17.40 0.93 20.86
N ASN A 113 -17.42 1.94 21.72
CA ASN A 113 -17.01 1.81 23.12
C ASN A 113 -18.21 1.73 24.09
N GLY A 114 -19.43 1.62 23.56
CA GLY A 114 -20.65 1.54 24.36
C GLY A 114 -21.48 2.84 24.35
N LYS A 115 -22.61 2.76 25.04
CA LYS A 115 -23.58 3.85 25.21
C LYS A 115 -23.93 4.03 26.67
N VAL A 116 -23.97 5.28 27.12
CA VAL A 116 -24.37 5.68 28.47
C VAL A 116 -25.51 6.71 28.36
N GLY A 117 -26.69 6.38 28.88
CA GLY A 117 -27.88 7.21 28.65
C GLY A 117 -28.17 7.30 27.15
N ASN A 118 -28.23 8.51 26.58
CA ASN A 118 -28.40 8.75 25.14
C ASN A 118 -27.07 8.95 24.39
N LYS A 119 -25.95 8.98 25.11
CA LYS A 119 -24.63 9.29 24.54
C LYS A 119 -23.93 8.02 24.07
N ILE A 120 -23.55 8.00 22.81
CA ILE A 120 -22.80 6.91 22.17
C ILE A 120 -21.33 7.30 22.07
N ASN A 121 -20.42 6.41 22.47
CA ASN A 121 -18.98 6.65 22.39
C ASN A 121 -18.35 5.85 21.25
N ILE A 122 -17.62 6.55 20.39
CA ILE A 122 -16.95 5.99 19.23
C ILE A 122 -15.49 6.43 19.25
N ALA A 123 -14.57 5.49 19.27
CA ALA A 123 -13.16 5.76 19.03
C ALA A 123 -12.85 5.66 17.54
N TYR A 124 -12.04 6.55 17.03
CA TYR A 124 -11.53 6.49 15.66
C TYR A 124 -10.04 6.18 15.66
N ARG A 125 -9.61 5.27 14.78
CA ARG A 125 -8.20 4.91 14.60
C ARG A 125 -7.80 4.92 13.12
N GLU A 126 -6.65 5.53 12.86
CA GLU A 126 -5.94 5.44 11.58
C GLU A 126 -4.67 4.61 11.77
N PHE A 127 -4.44 3.66 10.88
CA PHE A 127 -3.19 2.91 10.78
C PHE A 127 -2.59 3.16 9.41
N SER A 128 -1.28 3.40 9.33
CA SER A 128 -0.50 3.46 8.09
C SER A 128 0.85 2.79 8.34
N SER A 129 1.18 1.76 7.57
CA SER A 129 2.38 0.91 7.83
C SER A 129 3.73 1.58 7.57
N ASP A 130 3.78 2.85 7.19
CA ASP A 130 5.05 3.54 6.97
C ASP A 130 5.48 4.30 8.22
N LEU A 131 6.51 3.74 8.87
CA LEU A 131 7.31 4.31 9.98
C LEU A 131 6.52 4.86 11.18
N ALA A 132 6.45 4.06 12.24
CA ALA A 132 6.45 4.51 13.64
C ALA A 132 5.61 5.76 13.99
N ARG A 133 4.42 5.93 13.39
CA ARG A 133 3.45 6.92 13.82
C ARG A 133 2.44 6.25 14.74
N PRO A 134 2.21 6.78 15.95
CA PRO A 134 1.11 6.33 16.79
C PRO A 134 -0.20 6.41 16.00
N ALA A 135 -1.06 5.41 16.14
CA ALA A 135 -2.41 5.52 15.61
C ALA A 135 -3.05 6.82 16.17
N PHE A 136 -3.54 7.68 15.29
CA PHE A 136 -4.31 8.83 15.71
C PHE A 136 -5.61 8.31 16.31
N ASN A 137 -5.69 8.35 17.64
CA ASN A 137 -6.86 7.93 18.39
C ASN A 137 -7.62 9.18 18.80
N ASN A 138 -8.87 9.29 18.37
CA ASN A 138 -9.80 10.31 18.89
C ASN A 138 -11.05 9.60 19.39
N ASP A 139 -11.41 9.88 20.64
CA ASP A 139 -12.69 9.48 21.20
C ASP A 139 -13.70 10.59 20.93
N VAL A 140 -14.82 10.23 20.29
CA VAL A 140 -15.91 11.15 20.00
C VAL A 140 -17.21 10.64 20.61
N GLU A 141 -18.01 11.57 21.10
CA GLU A 141 -19.30 11.31 21.73
C GLU A 141 -20.41 11.99 20.92
N TYR A 142 -21.49 11.26 20.66
CA TYR A 142 -22.70 11.80 20.02
C TYR A 142 -23.92 11.56 20.90
N ASP A 143 -24.85 12.52 20.93
CA ASP A 143 -26.14 12.35 21.60
C ASP A 143 -27.20 11.85 20.62
N LEU A 144 -27.68 10.62 20.85
CA LEU A 144 -28.68 9.98 19.99
C LEU A 144 -30.09 10.55 20.15
N SER A 145 -30.31 11.44 21.13
CA SER A 145 -31.58 12.18 21.24
C SER A 145 -31.68 13.34 20.26
N GLU A 146 -30.54 13.88 19.80
CA GLU A 146 -30.47 14.94 18.80
C GLU A 146 -30.52 14.38 17.38
N SER A 147 -29.84 13.26 17.14
CA SER A 147 -29.77 12.61 15.83
C SER A 147 -29.41 11.13 15.97
N ASN A 148 -30.10 10.27 15.20
CA ASN A 148 -29.71 8.87 15.08
C ASN A 148 -28.53 8.67 14.10
N GLN A 149 -28.10 9.71 13.40
CA GLN A 149 -26.96 9.65 12.48
C GLN A 149 -25.69 10.18 13.14
N ILE A 150 -24.62 9.40 13.04
CA ILE A 150 -23.28 9.75 13.51
C ILE A 150 -22.32 9.78 12.32
N GLY A 151 -21.55 10.86 12.22
CA GLY A 151 -20.65 11.10 11.10
C GLY A 151 -19.26 11.47 11.58
N TYR A 152 -18.23 10.78 11.08
CA TYR A 152 -16.84 11.11 11.40
C TYR A 152 -15.92 10.79 10.23
N LYS A 153 -15.05 11.75 9.87
CA LYS A 153 -14.02 11.61 8.82
C LYS A 153 -14.57 11.03 7.50
N GLY A 154 -15.76 11.49 7.09
CA GLY A 154 -16.41 11.09 5.83
C GLY A 154 -17.33 9.88 5.93
N ALA A 155 -17.16 9.01 6.93
CA ALA A 155 -18.12 7.95 7.20
C ALA A 155 -19.38 8.53 7.86
N LEU A 156 -20.54 8.00 7.46
CA LEU A 156 -21.85 8.35 8.01
C LEU A 156 -22.63 7.07 8.29
N LEU A 157 -23.03 6.89 9.54
CA LEU A 157 -23.78 5.74 10.01
C LEU A 157 -25.11 6.20 10.59
N GLU A 158 -26.16 5.45 10.32
CA GLU A 158 -27.44 5.56 11.01
C GLU A 158 -27.52 4.48 12.09
N VAL A 159 -27.66 4.89 13.34
CA VAL A 159 -27.78 3.99 14.49
C VAL A 159 -29.23 3.54 14.61
N ILE A 160 -29.44 2.23 14.55
CA ILE A 160 -30.76 1.59 14.68
C ILE A 160 -30.98 1.19 16.14
N GLU A 161 -29.96 0.64 16.79
CA GLU A 161 -30.01 0.20 18.18
C GLU A 161 -28.61 0.22 18.77
N ALA A 162 -28.47 0.64 20.04
CA ALA A 162 -27.17 0.64 20.71
C ALA A 162 -27.36 0.44 22.22
N ASN A 163 -26.50 -0.37 22.82
CA ASN A 163 -26.36 -0.53 24.27
C ASN A 163 -24.88 -0.70 24.64
N ASN A 164 -24.54 -0.85 25.91
CA ASN A 164 -23.13 -1.00 26.33
C ASN A 164 -22.35 -2.17 25.71
N GLN A 165 -22.99 -3.14 25.07
CA GLN A 165 -22.37 -4.34 24.52
C GLN A 165 -22.44 -4.44 22.98
N MET A 166 -23.44 -3.83 22.35
CA MET A 166 -23.65 -3.95 20.92
C MET A 166 -24.19 -2.68 20.28
N ILE A 167 -23.97 -2.59 18.97
CA ILE A 167 -24.54 -1.57 18.09
C ILE A 167 -25.09 -2.26 16.83
N LYS A 168 -26.32 -1.90 16.47
CA LYS A 168 -26.95 -2.19 15.19
C LYS A 168 -27.03 -0.88 14.42
N TYR A 169 -26.51 -0.87 13.20
CA TYR A 169 -26.39 0.34 12.40
C TYR A 169 -26.54 0.03 10.91
N LYS A 170 -26.82 1.08 10.15
CA LYS A 170 -26.79 1.08 8.69
C LYS A 170 -25.69 2.02 8.23
N VAL A 171 -24.85 1.56 7.31
CA VAL A 171 -23.85 2.41 6.66
C VAL A 171 -24.54 3.25 5.60
N ILE A 172 -24.52 4.57 5.77
CA ILE A 172 -25.07 5.53 4.79
C ILE A 172 -23.97 5.97 3.83
N LYS A 173 -22.78 6.29 4.37
CA LYS A 173 -21.57 6.59 3.59
C LYS A 173 -20.37 5.91 4.25
N ASN A 174 -19.50 5.30 3.44
CA ASN A 174 -18.22 4.76 3.91
C ASN A 174 -17.15 5.87 3.96
N PHE A 175 -15.92 5.54 4.33
CA PHE A 175 -14.82 6.52 4.39
C PHE A 175 -14.35 7.04 3.03
N ASN A 176 -14.72 6.37 1.94
CA ASN A 176 -14.31 6.77 0.61
C ASN A 176 -15.17 7.97 0.19
N GLN A 177 -14.50 9.05 -0.24
CA GLN A 177 -15.17 10.26 -0.70
C GLN A 177 -15.69 10.11 -2.12
#